data_AF-A0A377D7X8-F1
#
_entry.id   AF-A0A377D7X8-F1
#
_cell.length_a   1.000
_cell.length_b   1.000
_cell.length_c   1.000
_cell.angle_alpha   90.00
_cell.angle_beta   90.00
_cell.angle_gamma   90.00
#
_symmetry.space_group_name_H-M   'P 1'
#
loop_
_entity.id
_entity.type
_entity.pdbx_description
1 polymer ?
#
loop_
_entity_poly.entity_id
_entity_poly.type
_entity_poly.pdbx_seq_one_letter_code
_entity_poly.pdbx_strand_id
1 'polypeptide(L)'
;MNGRRKSLNICCPRTRAYAEIWLDQEKVATTDEEPILGQTYLPRKFKTTVVIPPQNDIDLHANDMNFVAIAENGKLVGFNLLVGGGLSIEHGNKKTYARTASEFGYLPLEHTLAVAEAVVTTQRDWG
;
A
#
# COMPACT_ATOMS: atom_id res chain seq x y z
N MET A 1 6.37 -2.06 -25.40
CA MET A 1 5.41 -1.22 -24.67
C MET A 1 6.09 -0.74 -23.39
N ASN A 2 6.49 0.53 -23.34
CA ASN A 2 7.16 1.11 -22.16
C ASN A 2 6.13 1.39 -21.06
N GLY A 3 5.72 0.35 -20.34
CA GLY A 3 4.98 0.48 -19.10
C GLY A 3 5.90 1.11 -18.05
N ARG A 4 5.96 2.44 -17.98
CA ARG A 4 6.54 3.13 -16.83
C ARG A 4 5.74 2.67 -15.61
N ARG A 5 6.33 1.80 -14.79
CA ARG A 5 5.83 1.55 -13.43
C ARG A 5 5.80 2.92 -12.75
N LYS A 6 4.61 3.50 -12.53
CA LYS A 6 4.49 4.50 -11.48
C LYS A 6 4.71 3.74 -10.20
N SER A 7 5.93 3.80 -9.68
CA SER A 7 6.28 3.12 -8.45
C SER A 7 5.48 3.75 -7.30
N LEU A 8 4.95 2.91 -6.42
CA LEU A 8 4.27 3.34 -5.20
C LEU A 8 5.32 3.85 -4.19
N ASN A 9 6.14 4.82 -4.60
CA ASN A 9 7.18 5.45 -3.75
C ASN A 9 6.58 6.18 -2.56
N ILE A 10 5.25 6.27 -2.50
CA ILE A 10 4.49 6.83 -1.40
C ILE A 10 4.65 6.03 -0.10
N CYS A 11 4.87 4.71 -0.20
CA CYS A 11 5.10 3.85 0.95
C CYS A 11 6.60 3.66 1.26
N CYS A 12 7.49 4.28 0.48
CA CYS A 12 8.93 4.18 0.70
C CYS A 12 9.34 5.21 1.75
N PRO A 13 10.09 4.82 2.80
CA PRO A 13 10.66 5.79 3.73
C PRO A 13 11.51 6.81 2.98
N ARG A 14 11.37 8.08 3.36
CA ARG A 14 12.14 9.22 2.84
C ARG A 14 13.37 9.56 3.69
N THR A 15 13.53 8.90 4.83
CA THR A 15 14.70 8.97 5.71
C THR A 15 15.99 8.57 5.01
N ARG A 16 17.10 9.18 5.42
CA ARG A 16 18.43 8.89 4.89
C ARG A 16 19.09 7.66 5.53
N ALA A 17 18.51 7.14 6.61
CA ALA A 17 19.07 6.08 7.44
C ALA A 17 19.60 4.86 6.63
N TYR A 18 18.89 4.42 5.58
CA TYR A 18 19.36 3.31 4.75
C TYR A 18 20.69 3.61 4.05
N ALA A 19 20.82 4.80 3.45
CA ALA A 19 22.03 5.20 2.76
C ALA A 19 23.20 5.46 3.71
N GLU A 20 22.93 6.01 4.89
CA GLU A 20 23.96 6.31 5.91
C GLU A 20 24.53 5.05 6.56
N ILE A 21 23.73 3.98 6.70
CA ILE A 21 24.17 2.73 7.32
C ILE A 21 24.84 1.81 6.30
N TRP A 22 24.30 1.73 5.08
CA TRP A 22 24.65 0.67 4.13
C TRP A 22 25.36 1.15 2.86
N LEU A 23 25.39 2.46 2.59
CA LEU A 23 25.98 3.03 1.37
C LEU A 23 27.13 4.01 1.67
N ASP A 24 27.70 3.95 2.87
CA ASP A 24 28.81 4.80 3.34
C ASP A 24 28.58 6.31 3.13
N GLN A 25 27.31 6.76 3.11
CA GLN A 25 27.00 8.18 3.01
C GLN A 25 27.26 8.90 4.34
N GLU A 26 27.68 10.16 4.24
CA GLU A 26 27.90 11.01 5.41
C GLU A 26 26.61 11.16 6.22
N LYS A 27 26.71 10.93 7.53
CA LYS A 27 25.62 11.17 8.47
C LYS A 27 25.35 12.65 8.55
N VAL A 28 24.18 13.07 8.05
CA VAL A 28 23.77 14.46 8.16
C VAL A 28 22.86 14.57 9.38
N ALA A 29 23.23 15.41 10.35
CA ALA A 29 22.39 15.70 11.51
C ALA A 29 21.22 16.62 11.13
N THR A 30 20.36 16.15 10.24
CA THR A 30 19.10 16.78 9.84
C THR A 30 17.94 15.99 10.40
N THR A 31 16.86 16.68 10.76
CA THR A 31 15.60 16.02 11.10
C THR A 31 15.09 15.32 9.85
N ASP A 32 15.08 13.99 9.87
CA ASP A 32 14.44 13.21 8.81
C ASP A 32 12.93 13.50 8.82
N GLU A 33 12.39 13.94 7.68
CA GLU A 33 10.95 14.14 7.50
C GLU A 33 10.31 12.94 6.80
N GLU A 34 9.32 12.35 7.45
CA GLU A 34 8.50 11.26 6.89
C GLU A 34 7.06 11.76 6.72
N PRO A 35 6.73 12.40 5.57
CA PRO A 35 5.43 13.07 5.41
C PRO A 35 4.24 12.12 5.47
N ILE A 36 4.42 10.86 5.08
CA ILE A 36 3.33 9.87 4.93
C ILE A 36 3.40 8.84 6.05
N LEU A 37 4.58 8.31 6.35
CA LEU A 37 4.76 7.32 7.40
C LEU A 37 4.78 7.96 8.80
N GLY A 38 5.15 9.24 8.91
CA GLY A 38 5.30 9.93 10.18
C GLY A 38 6.48 9.42 11.00
N GLN A 39 6.72 10.05 12.15
CA GLN A 39 7.84 9.68 13.04
C GLN A 39 7.74 8.27 13.61
N THR A 40 6.52 7.77 13.80
CA THR A 40 6.24 6.45 14.38
C THR A 40 6.07 5.35 13.33
N TYR A 41 6.16 5.67 12.04
CA TYR A 41 5.80 4.77 10.95
C TYR A 41 4.35 4.23 11.11
N LEU A 42 4.05 3.10 10.45
CA LEU A 42 2.74 2.45 10.55
C LEU A 42 2.66 1.53 11.78
N PRO A 43 1.48 1.41 12.43
CA PRO A 43 1.28 0.53 13.58
C PRO A 43 1.66 -0.94 13.32
N ARG A 44 1.54 -1.37 12.06
CA ARG A 44 1.92 -2.72 11.61
C ARG A 44 2.37 -2.71 10.14
N LYS A 45 2.85 -3.86 9.67
CA LYS A 45 3.14 -4.09 8.25
C LYS A 45 1.89 -3.79 7.40
N PHE A 46 2.11 -3.19 6.24
CA PHE A 46 1.05 -2.85 5.30
C PHE A 46 1.39 -3.45 3.95
N LYS A 47 0.45 -4.17 3.34
CA LYS A 47 0.61 -4.88 2.09
C LYS A 47 -0.29 -4.30 1.02
N THR A 48 0.25 -4.12 -0.18
CA THR A 48 -0.50 -3.56 -1.31
C THR A 48 -0.33 -4.40 -2.56
N THR A 49 -1.41 -4.57 -3.32
CA THR A 49 -1.37 -5.29 -4.60
C THR A 49 -2.04 -4.50 -5.72
N VAL A 50 -1.69 -4.86 -6.95
CA VAL A 50 -2.38 -4.44 -8.17
C VAL A 50 -2.75 -5.71 -8.92
N VAL A 51 -4.02 -5.84 -9.29
CA VAL A 51 -4.62 -7.05 -9.86
C VAL A 51 -5.13 -6.77 -11.25
N ILE A 52 -4.93 -7.69 -12.20
CA ILE A 52 -5.49 -7.59 -13.55
C ILE A 52 -6.47 -8.76 -13.72
N PRO A 53 -7.79 -8.50 -13.73
CA PRO A 53 -8.79 -9.54 -13.97
C PRO A 53 -8.59 -10.28 -15.30
N PRO A 54 -8.95 -11.58 -15.39
CA PRO A 54 -9.62 -12.38 -14.35
C PRO A 54 -8.66 -13.09 -13.38
N GLN A 55 -7.35 -12.82 -13.44
CA GLN A 55 -6.36 -13.53 -12.63
C GLN A 55 -6.24 -12.92 -11.23
N ASN A 56 -6.25 -13.78 -10.21
CA ASN A 56 -6.01 -13.41 -8.80
C ASN A 56 -4.85 -14.25 -8.23
N ASP A 57 -3.76 -14.31 -8.96
CA ASP A 57 -2.52 -14.99 -8.60
C ASP A 57 -1.80 -14.33 -7.40
N ILE A 58 -2.03 -13.03 -7.19
CA ILE A 58 -1.45 -12.27 -6.06
C ILE A 58 -2.20 -12.47 -4.72
N ASP A 59 -3.33 -13.19 -4.74
CA ASP A 59 -4.22 -13.44 -3.61
C ASP A 59 -4.68 -12.16 -2.86
N LEU A 60 -5.53 -11.35 -3.50
CA LEU A 60 -5.84 -9.98 -3.06
C LEU A 60 -6.43 -9.91 -1.64
N HIS A 61 -7.14 -10.95 -1.20
CA HIS A 61 -7.76 -10.95 0.13
C HIS A 61 -6.76 -11.11 1.28
N ALA A 62 -5.50 -11.42 0.99
CA ALA A 62 -4.42 -11.49 1.97
C ALA A 62 -3.73 -10.13 2.25
N ASN A 63 -4.21 -9.05 1.65
CA ASN A 63 -3.54 -7.75 1.61
C ASN A 63 -4.43 -6.59 2.08
N ASP A 64 -3.81 -5.58 2.68
CA ASP A 64 -4.49 -4.44 3.29
C ASP A 64 -5.15 -3.51 2.25
N MET A 65 -4.50 -3.31 1.10
CA MET A 65 -4.99 -2.42 0.03
C MET A 65 -4.77 -3.03 -1.36
N ASN A 66 -5.81 -3.08 -2.19
CA ASN A 66 -5.77 -3.76 -3.48
C ASN A 66 -6.37 -2.88 -4.57
N PHE A 67 -5.65 -2.71 -5.68
CA PHE A 67 -6.12 -2.00 -6.87
C PHE A 67 -6.43 -2.98 -7.98
N VAL A 68 -7.72 -3.20 -8.28
CA VAL A 68 -8.17 -4.09 -9.35
C VAL A 68 -8.34 -3.29 -10.63
N ALA A 69 -7.53 -3.59 -11.65
CA ALA A 69 -7.47 -2.86 -12.91
C ALA A 69 -8.79 -2.93 -13.68
N ILE A 70 -9.30 -1.77 -14.09
CA ILE A 70 -10.44 -1.62 -14.99
C ILE A 70 -9.93 -1.08 -16.32
N ALA A 71 -10.20 -1.79 -17.41
CA ALA A 71 -9.75 -1.43 -18.75
C ALA A 71 -10.93 -1.27 -19.72
N GLU A 72 -10.87 -0.21 -20.53
CA GLU A 72 -11.76 0.03 -21.66
C GLU A 72 -10.94 -0.01 -22.94
N ASN A 73 -11.38 -0.78 -23.94
CA ASN A 73 -10.70 -0.94 -25.23
C ASN A 73 -9.19 -1.28 -25.09
N GLY A 74 -8.84 -2.09 -24.08
CA GLY A 74 -7.45 -2.49 -23.81
C GLY A 74 -6.58 -1.40 -23.17
N LYS A 75 -7.16 -0.28 -22.73
CA LYS A 75 -6.47 0.78 -21.98
C LYS A 75 -6.99 0.83 -20.55
N LEU A 76 -6.07 0.92 -19.60
CA LEU A 76 -6.39 1.11 -18.18
C LEU A 76 -7.07 2.48 -17.98
N VAL A 77 -8.29 2.48 -17.45
CA VAL A 77 -9.06 3.70 -17.18
C VAL A 77 -9.15 4.03 -15.68
N GLY A 78 -8.99 3.03 -14.82
CA GLY A 78 -9.03 3.23 -13.38
C GLY A 78 -8.90 1.92 -12.61
N PHE A 79 -9.28 1.96 -11.33
CA PHE A 79 -9.20 0.83 -10.42
C PHE A 79 -10.44 0.71 -9.55
N ASN A 80 -10.85 -0.53 -9.26
CA ASN A 80 -11.66 -0.80 -8.08
C ASN A 80 -10.74 -1.00 -6.87
N LEU A 81 -11.06 -0.34 -5.77
CA LEU A 81 -10.32 -0.42 -4.51
C LEU A 81 -10.96 -1.45 -3.57
N LEU A 82 -10.15 -2.39 -3.06
CA LEU A 82 -10.55 -3.31 -2.00
C LEU A 82 -9.60 -3.17 -0.79
N VAL A 83 -10.15 -3.11 0.44
CA VAL A 83 -9.39 -2.78 1.66
C VAL A 83 -9.64 -3.77 2.82
N GLY A 84 -8.60 -4.01 3.63
CA GLY A 84 -8.67 -4.67 4.93
C GLY A 84 -8.57 -6.20 4.90
N GLY A 85 -7.89 -6.75 3.90
CA GLY A 85 -7.57 -8.17 3.85
C GLY A 85 -6.43 -8.54 4.80
N GLY A 86 -6.48 -9.73 5.40
CA GLY A 86 -5.44 -10.20 6.29
C GLY A 86 -5.66 -11.63 6.78
N LEU A 87 -4.58 -12.41 6.91
CA LEU A 87 -4.65 -13.84 7.24
C LEU A 87 -4.16 -14.20 8.65
N SER A 88 -3.61 -13.23 9.39
CA SER A 88 -2.97 -13.51 10.67
C SER A 88 -3.98 -13.90 11.73
N ILE A 89 -3.71 -14.98 12.46
CA ILE A 89 -4.50 -15.45 13.60
C ILE A 89 -3.58 -15.84 14.76
N GLU A 90 -4.14 -15.90 15.96
CA GLU A 90 -3.52 -16.45 17.15
C GLU A 90 -4.35 -17.64 17.66
N HIS A 91 -3.69 -18.78 17.89
CA HIS A 91 -4.38 -20.00 18.33
C HIS A 91 -5.12 -19.80 19.65
N GLY A 92 -6.41 -20.15 19.68
CA GLY A 92 -7.26 -20.00 20.86
C GLY A 92 -7.81 -18.59 21.08
N ASN A 93 -7.33 -17.56 20.37
CA ASN A 93 -7.79 -16.19 20.51
C ASN A 93 -8.85 -15.84 19.45
N LYS A 94 -10.13 -15.93 19.83
CA LYS A 94 -11.28 -15.61 18.96
C LYS A 94 -11.38 -14.13 18.56
N LYS A 95 -10.57 -13.24 19.15
CA LYS A 95 -10.53 -11.81 18.76
C LYS A 95 -9.65 -11.58 17.53
N THR A 96 -8.79 -12.54 17.18
CA THR A 96 -7.99 -12.53 15.95
C THR A 96 -8.63 -13.46 14.93
N TYR A 97 -8.73 -13.02 13.68
CA TYR A 97 -9.37 -13.78 12.62
C TYR A 97 -8.85 -13.36 11.25
N ALA A 98 -8.88 -14.29 10.29
CA ALA A 98 -8.65 -13.95 8.90
C ALA A 98 -9.85 -13.16 8.37
N ARG A 99 -9.58 -12.13 7.57
CA ARG A 99 -10.58 -11.23 7.00
C ARG A 99 -10.31 -11.07 5.51
N THR A 100 -11.37 -11.15 4.70
CA THR A 100 -11.32 -10.81 3.28
C THR A 100 -11.38 -9.30 3.08
N ALA A 101 -10.65 -8.78 2.10
CA ALA A 101 -10.77 -7.38 1.70
C ALA A 101 -12.21 -7.05 1.23
N SER A 102 -12.69 -5.85 1.58
CA SER A 102 -14.02 -5.36 1.22
C SER A 102 -13.94 -4.32 0.11
N GLU A 103 -14.92 -4.33 -0.80
CA GLU A 103 -15.02 -3.35 -1.89
C GLU A 103 -15.34 -1.96 -1.33
N PHE A 104 -14.51 -0.98 -1.70
CA PHE A 104 -14.74 0.43 -1.38
C PHE A 104 -15.43 1.15 -2.54
N GLY A 105 -14.94 0.93 -3.77
CA GLY A 105 -15.50 1.55 -4.96
C GLY A 105 -14.48 1.77 -6.06
N TYR A 106 -14.92 2.44 -7.13
CA TYR A 106 -14.11 2.78 -8.30
C TYR A 106 -13.40 4.12 -8.12
N LEU A 107 -12.17 4.22 -8.66
CA LEU A 107 -11.44 5.47 -8.81
C LEU A 107 -10.79 5.60 -10.20
N PRO A 108 -10.86 6.80 -10.83
CA PRO A 108 -10.06 7.12 -12.01
C PRO A 108 -8.54 7.01 -11.77
N LEU A 109 -7.79 6.75 -12.84
CA LEU A 109 -6.34 6.50 -12.78
C LEU A 109 -5.52 7.67 -12.19
N GLU A 110 -5.98 8.90 -12.35
CA GLU A 110 -5.34 10.10 -11.80
C GLU A 110 -5.37 10.15 -10.26
N HIS A 111 -6.35 9.51 -9.63
CA HIS A 111 -6.54 9.56 -8.18
C HIS A 111 -5.85 8.43 -7.43
N THR A 112 -5.19 7.49 -8.12
CA THR A 112 -4.61 6.28 -7.50
C THR A 112 -3.64 6.60 -6.36
N LEU A 113 -2.72 7.55 -6.55
CA LEU A 113 -1.73 7.88 -5.52
C LEU A 113 -2.35 8.61 -4.33
N ALA A 114 -3.28 9.54 -4.57
CA ALA A 114 -3.97 10.27 -3.51
C ALA A 114 -4.83 9.33 -2.64
N VAL A 115 -5.51 8.37 -3.28
CA VAL A 115 -6.29 7.36 -2.55
C VAL A 115 -5.36 6.40 -1.79
N ALA A 116 -4.24 5.98 -2.38
CA ALA A 116 -3.26 5.16 -1.69
C ALA A 116 -2.72 5.85 -0.42
N GLU A 117 -2.39 7.15 -0.52
CA GLU A 117 -1.98 7.97 0.62
C GLU A 117 -3.07 7.99 1.70
N ALA A 118 -4.31 8.31 1.31
CA ALA A 118 -5.42 8.45 2.24
C ALA A 118 -5.70 7.16 3.01
N VAL A 119 -5.61 5.99 2.37
CA VAL A 119 -5.77 4.70 3.05
C VAL A 119 -4.63 4.46 4.04
N VAL A 120 -3.39 4.73 3.63
CA VAL A 120 -2.21 4.53 4.49
C VAL A 120 -2.23 5.47 5.70
N THR A 121 -2.53 6.75 5.50
CA THR A 121 -2.60 7.73 6.61
C THR A 121 -3.77 7.44 7.54
N THR A 122 -4.92 7.01 7.01
CA THR A 122 -6.05 6.58 7.85
C THR A 122 -5.65 5.38 8.73
N GLN A 123 -4.98 4.38 8.17
CA GLN A 123 -4.47 3.24 8.93
C GLN A 123 -3.37 3.65 9.93
N ARG A 124 -2.52 4.63 9.59
CA ARG A 124 -1.51 5.16 10.49
C ARG A 124 -2.16 5.82 11.72
N ASP A 125 -3.19 6.62 11.49
CA ASP A 125 -3.78 7.47 12.52
C ASP A 125 -4.81 6.73 13.39
N TRP A 126 -5.50 5.71 12.85
CA TRP A 126 -6.59 4.99 13.54
C TRP A 126 -6.28 3.52 13.84
N GLY A 127 -5.09 3.04 13.48
CA GLY A 127 -4.68 1.64 13.58
C GLY A 127 -4.16 1.19 14.93
#